data_AF-A0A7V9IM02-F1
#
_entry.id   AF-A0A7V9IM02-F1
#
_cell.length_a   1.000
_cell.length_b   1.000
_cell.length_c   1.000
_cell.angle_alpha   90.00
_cell.angle_beta   90.00
_cell.angle_gamma   90.00
#
_symmetry.space_group_name_H-M   'P 1'
#
loop_
_entity.id
_entity.type
_entity.pdbx_description
1 polymer ?
#
loop_
_entity_poly.entity_id
_entity_poly.type
_entity_poly.pdbx_seq_one_letter_code
_entity_poly.pdbx_strand_id
1 'polypeptide(L)' 'MDVPHQFVLCEAFRDGEAGGEHVNSEHFKAAMSWMPDVVAATPEIVNVEVPQEGWGQMGEVTPR' A
#
# COMPACT_ATOMS: atom_id res chain seq x y z
N MET A 1 18.36 -3.87 10.92
CA MET A 1 18.03 -3.26 12.23
C MET A 1 16.57 -2.90 12.14
N ASP A 2 15.72 -3.53 12.94
CA ASP A 2 14.31 -3.17 12.96
C ASP A 2 14.16 -1.77 13.55
N VAL A 3 13.29 -0.96 12.95
CA VAL A 3 12.93 0.35 13.51
C VAL A 3 11.62 0.16 14.29
N PRO A 4 11.63 0.37 15.62
CA PRO A 4 10.41 0.27 16.41
C PRO A 4 9.32 1.19 15.85
N HIS A 5 8.07 0.73 15.85
CA HIS A 5 6.89 1.47 15.38
C HIS A 5 6.94 1.87 13.90
N GLN A 6 7.77 1.22 13.09
CA GLN A 6 7.70 1.30 11.63
C GLN A 6 6.65 0.30 11.12
N PHE A 7 5.76 0.78 10.26
CA PHE A 7 4.75 -0.02 9.59
C PHE A 7 4.92 0.13 8.08
N VAL A 8 4.65 -0.96 7.33
CA VAL A 8 4.64 -0.96 5.86
C VAL A 8 3.25 -1.32 5.40
N LEU A 9 2.69 -0.48 4.54
CA LEU A 9 1.44 -0.73 3.83
C LEU A 9 1.76 -1.16 2.40
N CYS A 10 1.20 -2.28 1.96
CA CYS A 10 1.33 -2.77 0.59
C CYS A 10 -0.06 -2.79 -0.05
N GLU A 11 -0.22 -1.98 -1.10
CA GLU A 11 -1.47 -1.86 -1.84
C GLU A 11 -1.22 -2.23 -3.30
N ALA A 12 -2.03 -3.15 -3.81
CA ALA A 12 -2.04 -3.55 -5.20
C ALA A 12 -3.47 -3.43 -5.72
N PHE A 13 -3.69 -2.48 -6.62
CA PHE A 13 -4.97 -2.28 -7.28
C PHE A 13 -4.95 -2.99 -8.64
N ARG A 14 -6.11 -3.45 -9.11
CA ARG A 14 -6.27 -4.08 -10.42
C ARG A 14 -5.81 -3.13 -11.55
N ASP A 15 -6.15 -1.86 -11.42
CA ASP A 15 -5.89 -0.79 -12.39
C ASP A 15 -5.93 0.58 -11.67
N GLY A 16 -5.62 1.65 -12.42
CA GLY A 16 -5.65 3.02 -11.90
C GLY A 16 -7.05 3.50 -11.50
N GLU A 17 -8.11 2.95 -12.09
CA GLU A 17 -9.50 3.29 -11.73
C GLU A 17 -9.83 2.76 -10.32
N ALA A 18 -9.51 1.49 -10.03
CA ALA A 18 -9.69 0.90 -8.72
C ALA A 18 -8.87 1.61 -7.63
N GLY A 19 -7.63 2.02 -7.95
CA GLY A 19 -6.84 2.87 -7.06
C GLY A 19 -7.49 4.25 -6.83
N GLY A 20 -8.06 4.83 -7.88
CA GLY A 20 -8.84 6.07 -7.83
C GLY A 20 -10.08 5.96 -6.93
N GLU A 21 -10.86 4.89 -7.05
CA GLU A 21 -12.01 4.63 -6.18
C GLU A 21 -11.59 4.52 -4.71
N HIS A 22 -10.47 3.84 -4.44
CA HIS A 22 -9.93 3.68 -3.09
C HIS A 22 -9.58 5.04 -2.46
N VAL A 23 -8.76 5.87 -3.11
CA VAL A 23 -8.30 7.15 -2.53
C VAL A 23 -9.43 8.18 -2.39
N ASN A 24 -10.50 8.04 -3.18
CA ASN A 24 -11.67 8.91 -3.08
C ASN A 24 -12.75 8.39 -2.12
N SER A 25 -12.57 7.19 -1.56
CA SER A 25 -13.53 6.58 -0.64
C SER A 25 -13.65 7.35 0.68
N GLU A 26 -14.81 7.22 1.33
CA GLU A 26 -15.03 7.80 2.66
C GLU A 26 -14.09 7.24 3.72
N HIS A 27 -13.69 5.96 3.59
CA HIS A 27 -12.73 5.34 4.50
C HIS A 27 -11.33 5.96 4.38
N PHE A 28 -10.85 6.20 3.15
CA PHE A 28 -9.56 6.86 2.93
C PHE A 28 -9.57 8.30 3.45
N LYS A 29 -10.63 9.06 3.15
CA LYS A 29 -10.80 10.43 3.67
C LYS A 29 -10.83 10.47 5.19
N ALA A 30 -11.53 9.53 5.83
CA ALA A 30 -11.55 9.41 7.28
C ALA A 30 -10.13 9.14 7.83
N ALA A 31 -9.37 8.22 7.22
CA ALA A 31 -7.99 7.96 7.58
C ALA A 31 -7.10 9.20 7.45
N MET A 32 -7.19 9.94 6.34
CA MET A 32 -6.41 11.17 6.13
C MET A 32 -6.77 12.30 7.10
N SER A 33 -7.97 12.26 7.70
CA SER A 33 -8.39 13.22 8.72
C SER A 33 -7.67 13.01 10.06
N TRP A 34 -7.56 11.76 10.55
CA TRP A 34 -7.00 11.49 11.88
C TRP A 34 -5.54 10.99 11.87
N MET A 35 -5.08 10.39 10.78
CA MET A 35 -3.73 9.80 10.69
C MET A 35 -2.60 10.82 10.96
N PRO A 36 -2.68 12.09 10.50
CA PRO A 36 -1.67 13.11 10.84
C PRO A 36 -1.44 13.32 12.34
N ASP A 37 -2.45 13.06 13.18
CA ASP A 37 -2.35 13.24 14.64
C ASP A 37 -1.51 12.16 15.33
N VAL A 38 -1.25 11.03 14.66
CA VAL A 38 -0.62 9.85 15.28
C VAL A 38 0.66 9.37 14.60
N VAL A 39 0.92 9.79 13.36
CA VAL A 39 2.15 9.42 12.66
C VAL A 39 3.34 10.21 13.22
N ALA A 40 4.45 9.53 13.46
CA ALA A 40 5.68 10.18 13.96
C ALA A 40 6.36 11.06 12.91
N ALA A 41 6.10 10.82 11.62
CA ALA A 41 6.59 11.58 10.48
C ALA A 41 5.66 11.38 9.28
N THR A 42 5.81 12.21 8.24
CA THR A 42 5.14 12.00 6.95
C THR A 42 5.55 10.64 6.34
N PRO A 43 4.60 9.74 6.01
CA PRO A 43 4.94 8.46 5.39
C PRO A 43 5.58 8.62 4.01
N GLU A 44 6.50 7.74 3.68
CA GLU A 44 7.11 7.64 2.35
C GLU A 44 6.25 6.75 1.45
N ILE A 45 6.19 7.05 0.15
CA ILE A 45 5.38 6.29 -0.82
C ILE A 45 6.17 6.00 -2.10
N VAL A 46 6.04 4.77 -2.60
CA VAL A 46 6.38 4.39 -3.97
C VAL A 46 5.08 3.97 -4.65
N ASN A 47 4.68 4.69 -5.68
CA ASN A 47 3.51 4.35 -6.51
C ASN A 47 3.99 4.03 -7.92
N VAL A 48 3.58 2.88 -8.45
CA VAL A 48 4.02 2.39 -9.76
C VAL A 48 2.89 1.61 -10.42
N GLU A 49 2.69 1.85 -11.71
CA GLU A 49 1.87 0.99 -12.56
C GLU A 49 2.72 -0.18 -13.07
N VAL A 50 2.26 -1.40 -12.83
CA VAL A 50 2.95 -2.62 -13.26
C VAL A 50 2.11 -3.37 -14.30
N PRO A 51 2.72 -3.91 -15.37
CA PRO A 51 2.02 -4.73 -16.36
C PRO A 51 1.82 -6.17 -15.86
N GLN A 52 1.24 -6.33 -14.67
CA GLN A 52 0.99 -7.61 -14.02
C GLN A 52 -0.33 -7.55 -13.26
N GLU A 53 -1.11 -8.64 -13.30
CA GLU A 53 -2.28 -8.81 -12.45
C GLU A 53 -1.96 -9.75 -11.28
N GLY A 54 -2.31 -9.34 -10.06
CA GLY A 54 -2.14 -10.15 -8.85
C GLY A 54 -0.67 -10.42 -8.47
N TRP A 55 -0.47 -11.46 -7.65
CA TRP A 55 0.85 -11.90 -7.20
C TRP A 55 1.46 -12.87 -8.21
N GLY A 56 2.68 -12.56 -8.67
CA GLY A 56 3.51 -13.51 -9.41
C GLY A 56 4.03 -14.62 -8.51
N GLN A 57 4.27 -15.80 -9.08
CA GLN A 57 4.92 -16.88 -8.34
C GLN A 57 6.41 -16.60 -8.18
N MET A 58 6.96 -16.92 -7.01
CA MET A 58 8.41 -16.94 -6.82
C MET A 58 9.01 -18.09 -7.63
N GLY A 59 10.00 -17.80 -8.49
CA GLY A 59 10.66 -18.82 -9.30
C GLY A 59 11.70 -19.62 -8.53
N GLU A 60 12.29 -19.02 -7.50
CA GLU A 60 13.41 -19.53 -6.71
C GLU A 60 12.98 -20.57 -5.67
N VAL A 61 11.69 -20.60 -5.32
CA VAL A 61 11.16 -21.46 -4.25
C VAL A 61 9.95 -22.22 -4.76
N THR A 62 10.07 -23.54 -4.82
CA THR A 62 8.95 -24.45 -5.12
C THR A 62 8.67 -25.36 -3.92
N PRO A 63 7.40 -25.73 -3.67
CA PRO A 63 7.08 -26.78 -2.71
C PRO A 63 7.79 -28.09 -3.08
N ARG A 64 8.20 -28.87 -2.07
CA ARG A 64 8.74 -30.23 -2.24
C ARG A 64 7.70 -31.28 -1.94
#